data_AF-G8ZQL2-F1
#
_entry.id   AF-G8ZQL2-F1
#
_cell.length_a   1.000
_cell.length_b   1.000
_cell.length_c   1.000
_cell.angle_alpha   90.00
_cell.angle_beta   90.00
_cell.angle_gamma   90.00
#
_symmetry.space_group_name_H-M   'P 1'
#
loop_
_entity.id
_entity.type
_entity.pdbx_description
1 polymer ?
#
loop_
_entity_poly.entity_id
_entity_poly.type
_entity_poly.pdbx_seq_one_letter_code
_entity_poly.pdbx_strand_id
1 'polypeptide(L)'
;MSLDLEGIYAQQINLYEELDIKIESSPQDVPLALIKKQYRKMALMYHPDKQPDNSSAIHKFHMLSLATHILTDESSRAAYDKWLERRIDNDEQRNELINQLNERESRAQKKGRTHFAKDITHIQEYGSTLRKMKHFKIPYGDWKTLNLSQTTQKSSPEPHKYYDSSTLRIEVQNVESPGDLADKHILMEFLRQIFGVESLHDLYYSSRNDFANSESIVSYVVFERPRESQLVFKRWTANRDLSSWGPILDVSPWIPIKYYKNFTKQVDLAPEIAALVNNNTVIID
;
A
#
# COMPACT_ATOMS: atom_id res chain seq x y z
N MET A 1 -12.76 60.85 11.59
CA MET A 1 -13.37 59.63 11.04
C MET A 1 -14.78 60.02 10.65
N SER A 2 -15.13 59.89 9.37
CA SER A 2 -16.45 60.25 8.83
C SER A 2 -17.54 59.35 9.44
N LEU A 3 -18.70 59.92 9.75
CA LEU A 3 -19.89 59.19 10.27
C LEU A 3 -20.27 57.99 9.39
N ASP A 4 -19.85 57.99 8.13
CA ASP A 4 -20.20 56.99 7.13
C ASP A 4 -19.54 55.63 7.39
N LEU A 5 -18.31 55.58 7.95
CA LEU A 5 -17.60 54.31 8.21
C LEU A 5 -18.16 53.54 9.41
N GLU A 6 -18.57 54.24 10.46
CA GLU A 6 -19.13 53.61 11.67
C GLU A 6 -20.44 52.87 11.35
N GLY A 7 -21.28 53.45 10.47
CA GLY A 7 -22.50 52.80 9.99
C GLY A 7 -22.22 51.52 9.22
N ILE A 8 -21.20 51.51 8.36
CA ILE A 8 -20.78 50.33 7.59
C ILE A 8 -20.27 49.22 8.52
N TYR A 9 -19.48 49.57 9.54
CA TYR A 9 -19.00 48.59 10.52
C TYR A 9 -20.14 47.98 11.34
N ALA A 10 -21.11 48.79 11.79
CA ALA A 10 -22.25 48.34 12.58
C ALA A 10 -23.18 47.40 11.79
N GLN A 11 -23.42 47.72 10.51
CA GLN A 11 -24.27 46.92 9.62
C GLN A 11 -23.52 45.78 8.93
N GLN A 12 -22.21 45.67 9.14
CA GLN A 12 -21.35 44.63 8.57
C GLN A 12 -21.43 44.53 7.03
N ILE A 13 -21.58 45.66 6.35
CA ILE A 13 -21.77 45.71 4.90
C ILE A 13 -20.43 45.50 4.19
N ASN A 14 -20.44 44.66 3.14
CA ASN A 14 -19.28 44.50 2.26
C ASN A 14 -19.36 45.46 1.05
N LEU A 15 -18.61 46.57 1.11
CA LEU A 15 -18.57 47.60 0.07
C LEU A 15 -18.11 47.09 -1.31
N TYR A 16 -17.26 46.05 -1.36
CA TYR A 16 -16.80 45.47 -2.63
C TYR A 16 -17.90 44.62 -3.26
N GLU A 17 -18.65 43.85 -2.47
CA GLU A 17 -19.80 43.07 -2.94
C GLU A 17 -20.96 43.98 -3.39
N GLU A 18 -21.20 45.10 -2.70
CA GLU A 18 -22.19 46.09 -3.12
C GLU A 18 -21.87 46.72 -4.48
N LEU A 19 -20.57 46.86 -4.78
CA LEU A 19 -20.10 47.25 -6.11
C LEU A 19 -20.00 46.06 -7.07
N ASP A 20 -20.40 44.84 -6.73
CA ASP A 20 -20.28 43.65 -7.57
C ASP A 20 -18.82 43.41 -8.02
N ILE A 21 -17.88 43.58 -7.08
CA ILE A 21 -16.45 43.31 -7.25
C ILE A 21 -16.08 42.11 -6.38
N LYS A 22 -15.61 41.04 -7.02
CA LYS A 22 -15.07 39.86 -6.32
C LYS A 22 -13.61 40.08 -5.97
N ILE A 23 -13.26 39.87 -4.70
CA ILE A 23 -11.88 39.93 -4.22
C ILE A 23 -11.25 38.55 -4.47
N GLU A 24 -10.22 38.50 -5.33
CA GLU A 24 -9.53 37.24 -5.66
C GLU A 24 -8.42 36.90 -4.66
N SER A 25 -7.69 37.90 -4.17
CA SER A 25 -6.50 37.70 -3.32
C SER A 25 -6.53 38.63 -2.11
N SER A 26 -6.30 39.94 -2.31
CA SER A 26 -6.43 40.95 -1.25
C SER A 26 -7.34 42.12 -1.70
N PRO A 27 -8.09 42.75 -0.77
CA PRO A 27 -8.82 43.99 -1.05
C PRO A 27 -7.92 45.11 -1.62
N GLN A 28 -6.63 45.12 -1.28
CA GLN A 28 -5.67 46.11 -1.74
C GLN A 28 -5.33 45.99 -3.24
N ASP A 29 -5.44 44.78 -3.80
CA ASP A 29 -5.10 44.49 -5.19
C ASP A 29 -6.13 45.08 -6.18
N VAL A 30 -7.32 45.47 -5.69
CA VAL A 30 -8.39 46.01 -6.53
C VAL A 30 -7.98 47.40 -7.04
N PRO A 31 -7.83 47.60 -8.36
CA PRO A 31 -7.40 48.89 -8.90
C PRO A 31 -8.54 49.92 -8.82
N LEU A 32 -8.20 51.16 -8.44
CA LEU A 32 -9.18 52.27 -8.35
C LEU A 32 -9.97 52.49 -9.65
N ALA A 33 -9.35 52.20 -10.80
CA ALA A 33 -10.00 52.27 -12.11
C ALA A 33 -11.19 51.30 -12.24
N LEU A 34 -11.09 50.10 -11.66
CA LEU A 34 -12.15 49.10 -11.66
C LEU A 34 -13.32 49.54 -10.78
N ILE A 35 -13.03 50.06 -9.58
CA ILE A 35 -14.03 50.59 -8.64
C ILE A 35 -14.86 51.69 -9.32
N LYS A 36 -14.19 52.67 -9.95
CA LYS A 36 -14.87 53.76 -10.68
C LYS A 36 -15.62 53.26 -11.91
N LYS A 37 -15.12 52.25 -12.62
CA LYS A 37 -15.80 51.65 -13.78
C LYS A 37 -17.11 50.99 -13.36
N GLN A 38 -17.06 50.21 -12.30
CA GLN A 38 -18.17 49.41 -11.86
C GLN A 38 -19.27 50.25 -11.19
N TYR A 39 -18.88 51.28 -10.42
CA TYR A 39 -19.83 52.29 -9.96
C TYR A 39 -20.59 52.97 -11.10
N ARG A 40 -19.91 53.42 -12.15
CA ARG A 40 -20.57 54.03 -13.32
C ARG A 40 -21.61 53.10 -13.94
N LYS A 41 -21.28 51.80 -14.04
CA LYS A 41 -22.21 50.78 -14.54
C LYS A 41 -23.44 50.66 -13.65
N MET A 42 -23.27 50.52 -12.34
CA MET A 42 -24.37 50.31 -11.39
C MET A 42 -25.19 51.57 -11.14
N ALA A 43 -24.55 52.74 -11.06
CA ALA A 43 -25.21 54.03 -10.91
C ALA A 43 -26.16 54.32 -12.09
N LEU A 44 -25.81 53.91 -13.31
CA LEU A 44 -26.68 54.02 -14.48
C LEU A 44 -27.89 53.07 -14.45
N MET A 45 -27.77 51.93 -13.75
CA MET A 45 -28.84 50.95 -13.59
C MET A 45 -29.83 51.36 -12.50
N TYR A 46 -29.33 51.91 -11.39
CA TYR A 46 -30.11 52.32 -10.22
C TYR A 46 -30.34 53.84 -10.14
N HIS A 47 -30.21 54.56 -11.25
CA HIS A 47 -30.35 56.02 -11.25
C HIS A 47 -31.80 56.42 -10.90
N PRO A 48 -32.02 57.38 -9.98
CA PRO A 48 -33.37 57.77 -9.55
C PRO A 48 -34.24 58.29 -10.71
N ASP A 49 -33.63 58.96 -11.69
CA ASP A 49 -34.33 59.45 -12.91
C ASP A 49 -34.92 58.32 -13.77
N LYS A 50 -34.28 57.15 -13.82
CA LYS A 50 -34.76 55.99 -14.59
C LYS A 50 -35.70 55.10 -13.79
N GLN A 51 -35.66 55.20 -12.46
CA GLN A 51 -36.43 54.38 -11.53
C GLN A 51 -37.08 55.24 -10.43
N PRO A 52 -37.92 56.23 -10.78
CA PRO A 52 -38.45 57.21 -9.81
C PRO A 52 -39.37 56.60 -8.76
N ASP A 53 -40.08 55.51 -9.09
CA ASP A 53 -41.05 54.87 -8.19
C ASP A 53 -40.43 53.78 -7.30
N ASN A 54 -39.13 53.49 -7.46
CA ASN A 54 -38.47 52.39 -6.76
C ASN A 54 -37.58 52.91 -5.60
N SER A 55 -38.17 52.98 -4.40
CA SER A 55 -37.46 53.35 -3.17
C SER A 55 -36.20 52.51 -2.91
N SER A 56 -36.22 51.22 -3.27
CA SER A 56 -35.06 50.33 -3.13
C SER A 56 -33.91 50.69 -4.08
N ALA A 57 -34.22 51.18 -5.29
CA ALA A 57 -33.20 51.65 -6.23
C ALA A 57 -32.52 52.93 -5.72
N ILE A 58 -33.30 53.84 -5.14
CA ILE A 58 -32.79 55.06 -4.50
C ILE A 58 -31.84 54.70 -3.35
N HIS A 59 -32.24 53.79 -2.46
CA HIS A 59 -31.39 53.33 -1.38
C HIS A 59 -30.08 52.70 -1.89
N LYS A 60 -30.16 51.82 -2.91
CA LYS A 60 -28.96 51.24 -3.53
C LYS A 60 -28.06 52.29 -4.16
N PHE A 61 -28.62 53.29 -4.83
CA PHE A 61 -27.84 54.38 -5.42
C PHE A 61 -27.06 55.17 -4.36
N HIS A 62 -27.67 55.43 -3.21
CA HIS A 62 -26.99 56.03 -2.08
C HIS A 62 -25.87 55.13 -1.53
N MET A 63 -26.14 53.83 -1.34
CA MET A 63 -25.13 52.86 -0.90
C MET A 63 -23.94 52.76 -1.87
N LEU A 64 -24.18 52.72 -3.18
CA LEU A 64 -23.13 52.71 -4.20
C LEU A 64 -22.27 53.99 -4.17
N SER A 65 -22.91 55.13 -3.90
CA SER A 65 -22.22 56.42 -3.80
C SER A 65 -21.37 56.51 -2.53
N LEU A 66 -21.85 55.98 -1.41
CA LEU A 66 -21.08 55.85 -0.17
C LEU A 66 -19.91 54.86 -0.33
N ALA A 67 -20.16 53.69 -0.92
CA ALA A 67 -19.13 52.67 -1.17
C ALA A 67 -17.98 53.24 -2.01
N THR A 68 -18.29 53.97 -3.08
CA THR A 68 -17.24 54.61 -3.88
C THR A 68 -16.54 55.74 -3.17
N HIS A 69 -17.23 56.55 -2.38
CA HIS A 69 -16.59 57.61 -1.61
C HIS A 69 -15.53 57.03 -0.65
N ILE A 70 -15.88 55.98 0.09
CA ILE A 70 -14.98 55.32 1.04
C ILE A 70 -13.83 54.61 0.33
N LEU A 71 -14.10 53.88 -0.77
CA LEU A 71 -13.09 53.09 -1.48
C LEU A 71 -12.19 53.93 -2.42
N THR A 72 -12.54 55.19 -2.68
CA THR A 72 -11.69 56.09 -3.49
C THR A 72 -10.76 56.95 -2.65
N ASP A 73 -11.10 57.21 -1.38
CA ASP A 73 -10.20 57.85 -0.43
C ASP A 73 -9.22 56.83 0.16
N GLU A 74 -7.93 57.09 0.04
CA GLU A 74 -6.87 56.15 0.44
C GLU A 74 -6.88 55.88 1.94
N SER A 75 -7.11 56.90 2.77
CA SER A 75 -7.18 56.76 4.22
C SER A 75 -8.39 55.94 4.66
N SER A 76 -9.57 56.24 4.10
CA SER A 76 -10.81 55.55 4.42
C SER A 76 -10.82 54.11 3.91
N ARG A 77 -10.28 53.87 2.71
CA ARG A 77 -10.10 52.54 2.13
C ARG A 77 -9.17 51.70 2.99
N ALA A 78 -8.01 52.21 3.40
CA ALA A 78 -7.08 51.47 4.23
C ALA A 78 -7.70 51.06 5.59
N ALA A 79 -8.49 51.94 6.21
CA ALA A 79 -9.21 51.63 7.44
C ALA A 79 -10.29 50.55 7.24
N TYR A 80 -11.04 50.63 6.14
CA TYR A 80 -12.07 49.65 5.78
C TYR A 80 -11.46 48.28 5.42
N ASP A 81 -10.43 48.24 4.58
CA ASP A 81 -9.74 47.02 4.16
C ASP A 81 -9.16 46.26 5.36
N LYS A 82 -8.56 46.98 6.32
CA LYS A 82 -8.05 46.40 7.57
C LYS A 82 -9.15 45.80 8.45
N TRP A 83 -10.34 46.42 8.47
CA TRP A 83 -11.50 45.85 9.18
C TRP A 83 -12.03 44.61 8.46
N LEU A 84 -12.09 44.64 7.13
CA LEU A 84 -12.56 43.55 6.30
C LEU A 84 -11.65 42.32 6.40
N GLU A 85 -10.33 42.50 6.33
CA GLU A 85 -9.34 41.42 6.51
C GLU A 85 -9.50 40.71 7.86
N ARG A 86 -9.62 41.48 8.95
CA ARG A 86 -9.86 40.91 10.28
C ARG A 86 -11.16 40.11 10.38
N ARG A 87 -12.17 40.46 9.58
CA ARG A 87 -13.43 39.73 9.54
C ARG A 87 -13.27 38.42 8.78
N ILE A 88 -12.65 38.46 7.61
CA ILE A 88 -12.37 37.28 6.77
C ILE A 88 -11.48 36.27 7.53
N ASP A 89 -10.50 36.75 8.28
CA ASP A 89 -9.63 35.88 9.11
C ASP A 89 -10.37 35.24 10.30
N ASN A 90 -11.41 35.91 10.81
CA ASN A 90 -12.26 35.41 11.89
C ASN A 90 -13.45 34.57 11.39
N ASP A 91 -13.53 34.24 10.09
CA ASP A 91 -14.58 33.35 9.59
C ASP A 91 -14.39 31.94 10.22
N GLU A 92 -15.19 31.66 11.25
CA GLU A 92 -15.15 30.40 12.00
C GLU A 92 -15.28 29.18 11.07
N GLN A 93 -16.10 29.29 10.03
CA GLN A 93 -16.28 28.24 9.02
C GLN A 93 -15.00 27.95 8.25
N ARG A 94 -14.22 28.99 7.90
CA ARG A 94 -12.94 28.82 7.21
C ARG A 94 -11.91 28.15 8.11
N ASN A 95 -11.84 28.58 9.37
CA ASN A 95 -10.93 28.01 10.35
C ASN A 95 -11.26 26.55 10.67
N GLU A 96 -12.55 26.21 10.74
CA GLU A 96 -13.01 24.82 10.88
C GLU A 96 -12.61 23.97 9.67
N LEU A 97 -12.81 24.46 8.45
CA LEU A 97 -12.41 23.75 7.22
C LEU A 97 -10.89 23.54 7.15
N ILE A 98 -10.09 24.53 7.56
CA ILE A 98 -8.63 24.41 7.64
C ILE A 98 -8.23 23.34 8.64
N ASN A 99 -8.85 23.31 9.83
CA ASN A 99 -8.60 22.28 10.83
C ASN A 99 -8.99 20.89 10.33
N GLN A 100 -10.15 20.75 9.68
CA GLN A 100 -10.59 19.49 9.07
C GLN A 100 -9.63 19.02 7.97
N LEU A 101 -9.09 19.94 7.16
CA LEU A 101 -8.12 19.63 6.11
C LEU A 101 -6.78 19.16 6.72
N ASN A 102 -6.24 19.88 7.69
CA ASN A 102 -5.03 19.51 8.42
C ASN A 102 -5.16 18.15 9.12
N GLU A 103 -6.33 17.86 9.70
CA GLU A 103 -6.61 16.55 10.27
C GLU A 103 -6.63 15.43 9.22
N ARG A 104 -7.26 15.66 8.06
CA ARG A 104 -7.27 14.70 6.96
C ARG A 104 -5.87 14.43 6.41
N GLU A 105 -5.09 15.48 6.17
CA GLU A 105 -3.71 15.37 5.68
C GLU A 105 -2.80 14.65 6.67
N SER A 106 -2.85 15.00 7.96
CA SER A 106 -2.04 14.35 9.00
C SER A 106 -2.42 12.87 9.19
N ARG A 107 -3.71 12.51 9.09
CA ARG A 107 -4.18 11.12 9.11
C ARG A 107 -3.70 10.34 7.87
N ALA A 108 -3.74 10.94 6.68
CA ALA A 108 -3.24 10.32 5.45
C ALA A 108 -1.72 10.12 5.49
N GLN A 109 -0.97 11.11 5.97
CA GLN A 109 0.49 11.04 6.10
C GLN A 109 0.93 9.98 7.14
N LYS A 110 0.19 9.82 8.24
CA LYS A 110 0.41 8.73 9.21
C LYS A 110 0.06 7.35 8.64
N LYS A 111 -1.00 7.22 7.84
CA LYS A 111 -1.36 5.93 7.19
C LYS A 111 -0.32 5.48 6.17
N GLY A 112 0.22 6.40 5.36
CA GLY A 112 1.25 6.07 4.37
C GLY A 112 2.62 5.72 4.98
N ARG A 113 3.00 6.39 6.08
CA ARG A 113 4.31 6.15 6.73
C ARG A 113 4.34 4.91 7.62
N THR A 114 3.24 4.55 8.29
CA THR A 114 3.28 3.47 9.29
C THR A 114 3.38 2.07 8.68
N HIS A 115 2.75 1.79 7.53
CA HIS A 115 2.89 0.50 6.86
C HIS A 115 4.25 0.37 6.17
N PHE A 116 4.62 1.37 5.37
CA PHE A 116 5.88 1.34 4.61
C PHE A 116 7.13 1.42 5.51
N ALA A 117 7.11 2.20 6.61
CA ALA A 117 8.24 2.28 7.53
C ALA A 117 8.40 1.01 8.39
N LYS A 118 7.30 0.37 8.82
CA LYS A 118 7.37 -0.93 9.50
C LYS A 118 7.94 -2.01 8.58
N ASP A 119 7.52 -2.02 7.31
CA ASP A 119 8.06 -2.94 6.32
C ASP A 119 9.55 -2.69 6.07
N ILE A 120 9.99 -1.43 5.96
CA ILE A 120 11.41 -1.11 5.78
C ILE A 120 12.26 -1.54 6.98
N THR A 121 11.83 -1.28 8.22
CA THR A 121 12.60 -1.68 9.40
C THR A 121 12.70 -3.20 9.49
N HIS A 122 11.60 -3.92 9.24
CA HIS A 122 11.62 -5.38 9.20
C HIS A 122 12.53 -5.93 8.09
N ILE A 123 12.52 -5.32 6.90
CA ILE A 123 13.41 -5.69 5.78
C ILE A 123 14.88 -5.41 6.13
N GLN A 124 15.17 -4.29 6.78
CA GLN A 124 16.53 -3.91 7.18
C GLN A 124 17.08 -4.82 8.28
N GLU A 125 16.28 -5.08 9.32
CA GLU A 125 16.60 -6.03 10.38
C GLU A 125 16.84 -7.41 9.78
N TYR A 126 15.93 -7.90 8.94
CA TYR A 126 16.05 -9.18 8.25
C TYR A 126 17.32 -9.29 7.40
N GLY A 127 17.60 -8.28 6.57
CA GLY A 127 18.82 -8.23 5.78
C GLY A 127 20.08 -8.21 6.65
N SER A 128 20.01 -7.60 7.84
CA SER A 128 21.12 -7.61 8.81
C SER A 128 21.36 -9.00 9.39
N THR A 129 20.30 -9.75 9.72
CA THR A 129 20.39 -11.12 10.24
C THR A 129 20.98 -12.05 9.18
N LEU A 130 20.51 -11.97 7.92
CA LEU A 130 21.08 -12.75 6.82
C LEU A 130 22.56 -12.46 6.58
N ARG A 131 22.97 -11.18 6.64
CA ARG A 131 24.39 -10.81 6.54
C ARG A 131 25.22 -11.39 7.67
N LYS A 132 24.70 -11.39 8.90
CA LYS A 132 25.35 -12.03 10.05
C LYS A 132 25.45 -13.55 9.87
N MET A 133 24.37 -14.22 9.48
CA MET A 133 24.36 -15.66 9.22
C MET A 133 25.38 -16.05 8.13
N LYS A 134 25.43 -15.29 7.03
CA LYS A 134 26.43 -15.45 5.98
C LYS A 134 27.85 -15.25 6.51
N HIS A 135 28.08 -14.20 7.29
CA HIS A 135 29.38 -13.90 7.89
C HIS A 135 29.88 -15.03 8.79
N PHE A 136 28.99 -15.59 9.62
CA PHE A 136 29.28 -16.70 10.52
C PHE A 136 29.19 -18.09 9.86
N LYS A 137 28.94 -18.15 8.54
CA LYS A 137 28.76 -19.41 7.77
C LYS A 137 27.69 -20.33 8.36
N ILE A 138 26.65 -19.75 8.97
CA ILE A 138 25.50 -20.49 9.50
C ILE A 138 24.59 -20.84 8.31
N PRO A 139 24.17 -22.11 8.13
CA PRO A 139 23.24 -22.49 7.07
C PRO A 139 21.93 -21.69 7.19
N TYR A 140 21.56 -20.97 6.14
CA TYR A 140 20.37 -20.12 6.07
C TYR A 140 19.25 -20.82 5.30
N GLY A 141 18.93 -22.06 5.72
CA GLY A 141 17.68 -22.75 5.37
C GLY A 141 16.45 -22.01 5.92
N ASP A 142 15.38 -22.72 6.27
CA ASP A 142 14.11 -22.13 6.71
C ASP A 142 14.23 -21.34 8.04
N TRP A 143 14.75 -20.12 7.95
CA TRP A 143 15.20 -19.29 9.07
C TRP A 143 14.03 -18.67 9.85
N LYS A 144 12.80 -18.78 9.35
CA LYS A 144 11.58 -18.28 10.01
C LYS A 144 11.12 -19.16 11.18
N THR A 145 11.55 -20.42 11.22
CA THR A 145 11.18 -21.40 12.25
C THR A 145 12.34 -21.72 13.22
N LEU A 146 13.37 -20.86 13.24
CA LEU A 146 14.52 -21.01 14.11
C LEU A 146 14.12 -20.70 15.57
N ASN A 147 13.63 -21.72 16.28
CA ASN A 147 13.47 -21.69 17.73
C ASN A 147 14.87 -21.59 18.36
N LEU A 148 15.28 -20.37 18.68
CA LEU A 148 16.58 -20.04 19.28
C LEU A 148 16.79 -20.71 20.66
N SER A 149 15.73 -21.25 21.26
CA SER A 149 15.72 -21.94 22.55
C SER A 149 16.17 -23.39 22.53
N GLN A 150 16.40 -24.01 21.35
CA GLN A 150 16.78 -25.44 21.24
C GLN A 150 18.20 -25.67 20.69
N THR A 151 19.08 -24.67 20.72
CA THR A 151 20.50 -24.86 20.35
C THR A 151 21.33 -25.38 21.51
N THR A 152 20.95 -26.52 22.06
CA THR A 152 21.87 -27.39 22.79
C THR A 152 21.72 -28.80 22.25
N GLN A 153 22.74 -29.23 21.49
CA GLN A 153 23.04 -30.61 21.11
C GLN A 153 22.22 -31.26 19.98
N LYS A 154 22.71 -31.14 18.72
CA LYS A 154 23.20 -32.24 17.86
C LYS A 154 23.29 -31.77 16.41
N SER A 155 24.44 -32.05 15.78
CA SER A 155 24.71 -32.12 14.34
C SER A 155 23.78 -31.31 13.43
N SER A 156 24.25 -30.17 12.95
CA SER A 156 23.67 -29.49 11.79
C SER A 156 23.49 -30.50 10.65
N PRO A 157 22.27 -30.74 10.13
CA PRO A 157 22.10 -31.58 8.96
C PRO A 157 22.84 -30.94 7.78
N GLU A 158 23.63 -31.73 7.05
CA GLU A 158 24.26 -31.25 5.83
C GLU A 158 23.20 -30.71 4.86
N PRO A 159 23.46 -29.60 4.16
CA PRO A 159 22.50 -29.04 3.21
C PRO A 159 22.19 -30.09 2.14
N HIS A 160 20.90 -30.42 1.99
CA HIS A 160 20.45 -31.41 1.01
C HIS A 160 20.95 -31.04 -0.40
N LYS A 161 21.84 -31.86 -0.96
CA LYS A 161 22.57 -31.59 -2.22
C LYS A 161 21.67 -31.20 -3.39
N TYR A 162 20.44 -31.69 -3.40
CA TYR A 162 19.48 -31.51 -4.49
C TYR A 162 18.19 -30.81 -4.03
N TYR A 163 18.29 -29.91 -3.05
CA TYR A 163 17.15 -29.25 -2.40
C TYR A 163 16.09 -28.75 -3.40
N ASP A 164 16.48 -27.92 -4.37
CA ASP A 164 15.56 -27.31 -5.34
C ASP A 164 14.78 -28.34 -6.17
N SER A 165 15.44 -29.42 -6.60
CA SER A 165 14.84 -30.49 -7.40
C SER A 165 14.05 -31.50 -6.57
N SER A 166 14.37 -31.60 -5.28
CA SER A 166 13.68 -32.46 -4.32
C SER A 166 12.48 -31.79 -3.66
N THR A 167 12.22 -30.51 -3.92
CA THR A 167 11.16 -29.76 -3.21
C THR A 167 9.87 -29.67 -4.04
N LEU A 168 8.75 -30.07 -3.44
CA LEU A 168 7.41 -29.84 -3.98
C LEU A 168 6.64 -28.86 -3.10
N ARG A 169 5.92 -27.94 -3.75
CA ARG A 169 4.86 -27.14 -3.13
C ARG A 169 3.60 -27.99 -3.07
N ILE A 170 3.03 -28.10 -1.88
CA ILE A 170 1.81 -28.86 -1.63
C ILE A 170 0.80 -27.93 -0.97
N GLU A 171 -0.37 -27.84 -1.58
CA GLU A 171 -1.51 -27.11 -1.05
C GLU A 171 -2.53 -28.10 -0.49
N VAL A 172 -2.84 -27.96 0.80
CA VAL A 172 -3.73 -28.86 1.53
C VAL A 172 -4.94 -28.06 2.00
N GLN A 173 -6.12 -28.66 1.89
CA GLN A 173 -7.35 -28.08 2.41
C GLN A 173 -7.28 -27.99 3.94
N ASN A 174 -7.57 -26.81 4.47
CA ASN A 174 -7.66 -26.59 5.91
C ASN A 174 -9.03 -27.07 6.39
N VAL A 175 -9.11 -28.32 6.84
CA VAL A 175 -10.35 -28.88 7.41
C VAL A 175 -10.57 -28.27 8.79
N GLU A 176 -11.83 -28.12 9.22
CA GLU A 176 -12.30 -27.40 10.44
C GLU A 176 -11.70 -27.85 11.80
N SER A 177 -10.67 -28.71 11.79
CA SER A 177 -9.80 -29.06 12.92
C SER A 177 -8.42 -28.39 12.78
N PRO A 178 -8.29 -27.06 12.99
CA PRO A 178 -7.11 -26.26 12.63
C PRO A 178 -5.81 -26.59 13.41
N GLY A 179 -5.87 -27.44 14.44
CA GLY A 179 -4.72 -27.78 15.28
C GLY A 179 -3.77 -28.82 14.68
N ASP A 180 -4.30 -29.79 13.94
CA ASP A 180 -3.53 -30.98 13.54
C ASP A 180 -2.59 -30.69 12.36
N LEU A 181 -3.00 -29.81 11.44
CA LEU A 181 -2.18 -29.39 10.29
C LEU A 181 -1.11 -28.37 10.65
N ALA A 182 -1.20 -27.72 11.82
CA ALA A 182 -0.18 -26.79 12.28
C ALA A 182 1.06 -27.54 12.81
N ASP A 183 0.87 -28.75 13.32
CA ASP A 183 1.97 -29.60 13.76
C ASP A 183 2.71 -30.19 12.55
N LYS A 184 3.99 -29.80 12.41
CA LYS A 184 4.88 -30.27 11.34
C LYS A 184 4.99 -31.80 11.33
N HIS A 185 5.04 -32.45 12.49
CA HIS A 185 5.21 -33.90 12.56
C HIS A 185 3.98 -34.65 12.05
N ILE A 186 2.79 -34.17 12.40
CA ILE A 186 1.52 -34.76 11.96
C ILE A 186 1.40 -34.64 10.44
N LEU A 187 1.65 -33.45 9.88
CA LEU A 187 1.60 -33.26 8.43
C LEU A 187 2.65 -34.10 7.70
N MET A 188 3.87 -34.19 8.24
CA MET A 188 4.95 -34.95 7.62
C MET A 188 4.64 -36.46 7.60
N GLU A 189 4.08 -37.00 8.67
CA GLU A 189 3.60 -38.40 8.75
C GLU A 189 2.48 -38.66 7.73
N PHE A 190 1.50 -37.77 7.69
CA PHE A 190 0.39 -37.84 6.76
C PHE A 190 0.84 -37.84 5.29
N LEU A 191 1.72 -36.90 4.91
CA LEU A 191 2.24 -36.81 3.56
C LEU A 191 3.12 -38.01 3.20
N ARG A 192 3.88 -38.56 4.16
CA ARG A 192 4.64 -39.79 3.97
C ARG A 192 3.74 -40.95 3.56
N GLN A 193 2.61 -41.13 4.25
CA GLN A 193 1.64 -42.18 3.97
C GLN A 193 0.98 -42.01 2.60
N ILE A 194 0.54 -40.79 2.26
CA ILE A 194 -0.11 -40.52 0.96
C ILE A 194 0.84 -40.71 -0.21
N PHE A 195 2.06 -40.19 -0.08
CA PHE A 195 3.06 -40.29 -1.15
C PHE A 195 3.67 -41.68 -1.26
N GLY A 196 3.58 -42.50 -0.21
CA GLY A 196 4.16 -43.84 -0.17
C GLY A 196 5.69 -43.79 -0.21
N VAL A 197 6.28 -42.85 0.52
CA VAL A 197 7.74 -42.68 0.64
C VAL A 197 8.21 -43.14 2.02
N GLU A 198 9.45 -43.63 2.12
CA GLU A 198 10.00 -44.15 3.38
C GLU A 198 10.28 -43.06 4.41
N SER A 199 10.74 -41.90 3.93
CA SER A 199 11.07 -40.73 4.76
C SER A 199 11.00 -39.45 3.94
N LEU A 200 10.87 -38.33 4.64
CA LEU A 200 10.95 -36.98 4.09
C LEU A 200 12.11 -36.28 4.77
N HIS A 201 12.88 -35.52 3.99
CA HIS A 201 14.05 -34.81 4.50
C HIS A 201 13.64 -33.63 5.39
N ASP A 202 12.71 -32.81 4.90
CA ASP A 202 12.23 -31.65 5.63
C ASP A 202 10.84 -31.20 5.14
N LEU A 203 10.15 -30.42 5.98
CA LEU A 203 8.87 -29.78 5.69
C LEU A 203 8.85 -28.38 6.29
N TYR A 204 8.41 -27.40 5.51
CA TYR A 204 8.21 -26.05 5.99
C TYR A 204 6.96 -25.39 5.42
N TYR A 205 6.44 -24.40 6.12
CA TYR A 205 5.21 -23.70 5.76
C TYR A 205 5.49 -22.39 5.02
N SER A 206 4.62 -22.03 4.08
CA SER A 206 4.61 -20.70 3.51
C SER A 206 4.32 -19.66 4.58
N SER A 207 5.10 -18.58 4.61
CA SER A 207 4.86 -17.49 5.58
C SER A 207 3.59 -16.67 5.32
N ARG A 208 2.86 -16.98 4.25
CA ARG A 208 1.55 -16.38 3.96
C ARG A 208 0.39 -17.19 4.52
N ASN A 209 0.67 -18.37 5.10
CA ASN A 209 -0.38 -19.19 5.68
C ASN A 209 -0.96 -18.51 6.92
N ASP A 210 -2.29 -18.50 7.00
CA ASP A 210 -3.02 -18.20 8.22
C ASP A 210 -3.88 -19.42 8.55
N PHE A 211 -3.43 -20.23 9.50
CA PHE A 211 -4.09 -21.47 9.89
C PHE A 211 -5.48 -21.27 10.51
N ALA A 212 -5.78 -20.06 11.02
CA ALA A 212 -7.06 -19.77 11.65
C ALA A 212 -8.14 -19.39 10.62
N ASN A 213 -7.75 -18.69 9.56
CA ASN A 213 -8.71 -18.06 8.63
C ASN A 213 -8.62 -18.56 7.19
N SER A 214 -7.53 -19.23 6.80
CA SER A 214 -7.33 -19.66 5.41
C SER A 214 -8.03 -21.00 5.15
N GLU A 215 -8.71 -21.11 4.01
CA GLU A 215 -9.33 -22.37 3.54
C GLU A 215 -8.29 -23.41 3.08
N SER A 216 -7.07 -22.98 2.74
CA SER A 216 -5.97 -23.85 2.35
C SER A 216 -4.66 -23.44 3.02
N ILE A 217 -3.78 -24.43 3.22
CA ILE A 217 -2.45 -24.28 3.79
C ILE A 217 -1.41 -24.70 2.75
N VAL A 218 -0.42 -23.85 2.55
CA VAL A 218 0.67 -24.11 1.60
C VAL A 218 1.92 -24.58 2.35
N SER A 219 2.36 -25.80 2.07
CA SER A 219 3.59 -26.37 2.60
C SER A 219 4.58 -26.66 1.47
N TYR A 220 5.84 -26.74 1.83
CA TYR A 220 6.93 -27.13 0.96
C TYR A 220 7.62 -28.34 1.57
N VAL A 221 7.67 -29.41 0.79
CA VAL A 221 8.16 -30.70 1.24
C VAL A 221 9.38 -31.09 0.45
N VAL A 222 10.44 -31.38 1.19
CA VAL A 222 11.75 -31.75 0.68
C VAL A 222 11.89 -33.26 0.79
N PHE A 223 12.01 -33.93 -0.35
CA PHE A 223 12.23 -35.37 -0.44
C PHE A 223 13.72 -35.70 -0.33
N GLU A 224 14.05 -36.87 0.22
CA GLU A 224 15.44 -37.33 0.35
C GLU A 224 16.12 -37.53 -1.01
N ARG A 225 15.33 -37.85 -2.05
CA ARG A 225 15.85 -38.03 -3.40
C ARG A 225 14.98 -37.31 -4.43
N PRO A 226 15.58 -36.64 -5.44
CA PRO A 226 14.81 -36.00 -6.52
C PRO A 226 13.93 -36.97 -7.32
N ARG A 227 14.27 -38.27 -7.32
CA ARG A 227 13.46 -39.30 -7.97
C ARG A 227 12.10 -39.48 -7.29
N GLU A 228 12.03 -39.32 -5.97
CA GLU A 228 10.81 -39.48 -5.19
C GLU A 228 9.86 -38.31 -5.44
N SER A 229 10.36 -37.06 -5.37
CA SER A 229 9.59 -35.87 -5.72
C SER A 229 9.06 -35.96 -7.16
N GLN A 230 9.89 -36.42 -8.11
CA GLN A 230 9.47 -36.59 -9.49
C GLN A 230 8.39 -37.66 -9.66
N LEU A 231 8.48 -38.78 -8.93
CA LEU A 231 7.49 -39.85 -8.98
C LEU A 231 6.14 -39.38 -8.43
N VAL A 232 6.15 -38.68 -7.29
CA VAL A 232 4.95 -38.10 -6.67
C VAL A 232 4.30 -37.11 -7.62
N PHE A 233 5.06 -36.18 -8.18
CA PHE A 233 4.54 -35.20 -9.13
C PHE A 233 3.99 -35.87 -10.41
N LYS A 234 4.67 -36.89 -10.95
CA LYS A 234 4.16 -37.66 -12.10
C LYS A 234 2.83 -38.34 -11.78
N ARG A 235 2.72 -38.99 -10.62
CA ARG A 235 1.47 -39.63 -10.15
C ARG A 235 0.35 -38.60 -10.05
N TRP A 236 0.61 -37.45 -9.45
CA TRP A 236 -0.36 -36.34 -9.34
C TRP A 236 -0.82 -35.85 -10.71
N THR A 237 0.11 -35.67 -11.66
CA THR A 237 -0.25 -35.22 -13.03
C THR A 237 -0.99 -36.27 -13.85
N ALA A 238 -0.71 -37.56 -13.62
CA ALA A 238 -1.31 -38.66 -14.34
C ALA A 238 -2.70 -39.04 -13.81
N ASN A 239 -2.91 -38.93 -12.50
CA ASN A 239 -4.17 -39.26 -11.86
C ASN A 239 -4.58 -38.17 -10.85
N ARG A 240 -5.44 -37.26 -11.30
CA ARG A 240 -6.00 -36.17 -10.49
C ARG A 240 -7.28 -36.56 -9.75
N ASP A 241 -7.67 -37.83 -9.75
CA ASP A 241 -8.88 -38.26 -9.05
C ASP A 241 -8.73 -38.00 -7.54
N LEU A 242 -9.50 -37.00 -7.07
CA LEU A 242 -9.45 -36.41 -5.72
C LEU A 242 -9.62 -37.45 -4.60
N SER A 243 -10.29 -38.58 -4.88
CA SER A 243 -10.55 -39.62 -3.88
C SER A 243 -9.29 -40.30 -3.35
N SER A 244 -8.20 -40.32 -4.12
CA SER A 244 -6.95 -41.01 -3.75
C SER A 244 -5.93 -40.13 -3.01
N TRP A 245 -6.08 -38.81 -3.09
CA TRP A 245 -5.14 -37.83 -2.51
C TRP A 245 -5.70 -37.11 -1.29
N GLY A 246 -6.94 -37.42 -0.90
CA GLY A 246 -7.59 -36.87 0.29
C GLY A 246 -7.73 -35.34 0.23
N PRO A 247 -7.27 -34.58 1.25
CA PRO A 247 -7.38 -33.12 1.33
C PRO A 247 -6.34 -32.37 0.49
N ILE A 248 -5.51 -33.04 -0.32
CA ILE A 248 -4.51 -32.36 -1.15
C ILE A 248 -5.20 -31.70 -2.34
N LEU A 249 -5.06 -30.37 -2.44
CA LEU A 249 -5.66 -29.54 -3.48
C LEU A 249 -4.71 -29.33 -4.68
N ASP A 250 -3.42 -29.14 -4.42
CA ASP A 250 -2.40 -28.97 -5.46
C ASP A 250 -1.06 -29.58 -5.06
N VAL A 251 -0.35 -30.12 -6.05
CA VAL A 251 1.05 -30.50 -5.96
C VAL A 251 1.77 -29.90 -7.15
N SER A 252 2.69 -28.98 -6.88
CA SER A 252 3.47 -28.26 -7.90
C SER A 252 4.97 -28.30 -7.57
N PRO A 253 5.85 -28.36 -8.59
CA PRO A 253 7.28 -28.33 -8.35
C PRO A 253 7.72 -26.94 -7.90
N TRP A 254 8.69 -26.86 -6.99
CA TRP A 254 9.26 -25.58 -6.53
C TRP A 254 9.76 -24.72 -7.70
N ILE A 255 10.45 -25.37 -8.66
CA ILE A 255 10.85 -24.74 -9.91
C ILE A 255 9.93 -25.23 -11.04
N PRO A 256 9.16 -24.33 -11.69
CA PRO A 256 8.28 -24.70 -12.79
C PRO A 256 9.03 -25.42 -13.92
N ILE A 257 8.54 -26.61 -14.28
CA ILE A 257 9.14 -27.47 -15.33
C ILE A 257 9.23 -26.76 -16.69
N LYS A 258 8.39 -25.74 -16.94
CA LYS A 258 8.48 -24.91 -18.15
C LYS A 258 9.86 -24.29 -18.36
N TYR A 259 10.60 -23.99 -17.29
CA TYR A 259 11.97 -23.45 -17.40
C TYR A 259 12.98 -24.49 -17.88
N TYR A 260 12.63 -25.78 -17.81
CA TYR A 260 13.46 -26.89 -18.26
C TYR A 260 12.98 -27.54 -19.57
N LYS A 261 11.84 -27.10 -20.14
CA LYS A 261 11.28 -27.66 -21.39
C LYS A 261 12.22 -27.53 -22.61
N ASN A 262 13.18 -26.62 -22.55
CA ASN A 262 14.17 -26.42 -23.62
C ASN A 262 15.40 -27.33 -23.51
N PHE A 263 15.45 -28.23 -22.53
CA PHE A 263 16.46 -29.30 -22.46
C PHE A 263 16.02 -30.52 -23.30
N THR A 264 15.69 -30.30 -24.58
CA THR A 264 15.53 -31.35 -25.60
C THR A 264 16.88 -31.75 -26.20
N LYS A 265 17.93 -31.78 -25.38
CA LYS A 265 19.21 -32.32 -25.79
C LYS A 265 19.29 -33.75 -25.24
N GLN A 266 18.96 -34.73 -26.06
CA GLN A 266 19.54 -36.06 -25.88
C GLN A 266 21.03 -35.87 -26.11
N VAL A 267 21.78 -35.73 -25.02
CA VAL A 267 23.24 -35.73 -25.07
C VAL A 267 23.63 -37.16 -24.87
N ASP A 268 24.27 -37.76 -25.89
CA ASP A 268 24.93 -39.04 -25.70
C ASP A 268 25.91 -38.89 -24.53
N LEU A 269 25.76 -39.77 -23.54
CA LEU A 269 26.67 -39.79 -22.40
C LEU A 269 28.08 -39.95 -22.94
N ALA A 270 29.02 -39.15 -22.43
CA ALA A 270 30.43 -39.36 -22.71
C ALA A 270 30.77 -40.84 -22.38
N PRO A 271 31.55 -41.53 -23.23
CA PRO A 271 31.75 -42.98 -23.12
C PRO A 271 32.26 -43.42 -21.74
N GLU A 272 33.05 -42.57 -21.06
CA GLU A 272 33.52 -42.78 -19.69
C GLU A 272 32.37 -42.81 -18.66
N ILE A 273 31.40 -41.89 -18.78
CA ILE A 273 30.24 -41.81 -17.89
C ILE A 273 29.26 -42.94 -18.20
N ALA A 274 29.08 -43.27 -19.49
CA ALA A 274 28.27 -44.41 -19.90
C ALA A 274 28.82 -45.74 -19.34
N ALA A 275 30.15 -45.92 -19.33
CA ALA A 275 30.80 -47.08 -18.75
C ALA A 275 30.61 -47.16 -17.22
N LEU A 276 30.72 -46.02 -16.52
CA LEU A 276 30.49 -45.91 -15.07
C LEU A 276 29.04 -46.24 -14.68
N VAL A 277 28.06 -45.77 -15.46
CA VAL A 277 26.63 -46.04 -15.21
C VAL A 277 26.26 -47.49 -15.52
N ASN A 278 26.98 -48.14 -16.46
CA ASN A 278 26.77 -49.53 -16.81
C ASN A 278 27.44 -50.54 -15.86
N ASN A 279 28.00 -50.10 -14.71
CA ASN A 279 28.69 -50.96 -13.72
C ASN A 279 29.88 -51.76 -14.30
N ASN A 280 30.47 -51.31 -15.41
CA ASN A 280 31.68 -51.96 -15.92
C ASN A 280 32.90 -51.40 -15.19
N THR A 281 33.77 -52.28 -14.69
CA THR A 281 35.00 -51.88 -13.99
C THR A 281 35.91 -51.12 -14.95
N VAL A 282 36.11 -49.83 -14.69
CA VAL A 282 37.05 -48.99 -15.43
C VAL A 282 38.47 -49.43 -15.05
N ILE A 283 39.13 -50.13 -15.96
CA ILE A 283 40.56 -50.44 -15.83
C ILE A 283 41.30 -49.20 -16.35
N ILE A 284 42.06 -48.57 -15.47
CA ILE A 284 42.91 -47.42 -15.80
C ILE A 284 44.33 -47.98 -15.97
N ASP A 285 44.90 -47.84 -17.16
CA ASP A 285 46.32 -48.11 -17.45
C ASP A 285 47.23 -47.02 -16.85
#